data_AF-A0A9E4JLM5-F1
#
_entry.id   AF-A0A9E4JLM5-F1
#
_cell.length_a   1.000
_cell.length_b   1.000
_cell.length_c   1.000
_cell.angle_alpha   90.00
_cell.angle_beta   90.00
_cell.angle_gamma   90.00
#
_symmetry.space_group_name_H-M   'P 1'
#
loop_
_entity.id
_entity.type
_entity.pdbx_description
1 polymer ?
#
loop_
_entity_poly.entity_id
_entity_poly.type
_entity_poly.pdbx_seq_one_letter_code
_entity_poly.pdbx_strand_id
1 'polypeptide(L)' 'MTTKQKSIQTVTKQAVHCPNCGALAERWHHPEHTKTECGVCDYLMVTCPKTGNVIEAQAPGLYAGNLQSVKSVVFGIQ' A
#
# COMPACT_ATOMS: atom_id res chain seq x y z
N MET A 1 2.15 -36.22 23.80
CA MET A 1 1.60 -35.68 22.53
C MET A 1 1.36 -34.19 22.74
N THR A 2 2.26 -33.33 22.24
CA THR A 2 2.19 -31.87 22.45
C THR A 2 1.21 -31.25 21.46
N THR A 3 0.05 -30.81 21.93
CA THR A 3 -0.92 -30.02 21.18
C THR A 3 -0.32 -28.65 20.87
N LYS A 4 -0.02 -28.38 19.59
CA LYS A 4 0.32 -27.03 19.12
C LYS A 4 -0.93 -26.16 19.25
N GLN A 5 -0.99 -25.33 20.29
CA GLN A 5 -2.03 -24.33 20.46
C GLN A 5 -1.88 -23.29 19.34
N LYS A 6 -2.76 -23.35 18.33
CA LYS A 6 -2.89 -22.33 17.29
C LYS A 6 -3.47 -21.08 17.94
N SER A 7 -2.59 -20.19 18.38
CA SER A 7 -2.94 -18.86 18.91
C SER A 7 -3.88 -18.16 17.94
N ILE A 8 -5.04 -17.72 18.44
CA ILE A 8 -6.01 -16.92 17.70
C ILE A 8 -5.33 -15.58 17.45
N GLN A 9 -4.70 -15.41 16.29
CA GLN A 9 -4.08 -14.15 15.90
C GLN A 9 -5.19 -13.13 15.62
N THR A 10 -5.29 -12.09 16.44
CA THR A 10 -6.23 -10.98 16.24
C THR A 10 -5.75 -10.11 15.09
N VAL A 11 -6.24 -10.39 13.88
CA VAL A 11 -5.94 -9.58 12.70
C VAL A 11 -6.97 -8.46 12.60
N THR A 12 -6.52 -7.21 12.64
CA THR A 12 -7.41 -6.04 12.47
C THR A 12 -7.22 -5.44 11.09
N LYS A 13 -8.32 -5.26 10.36
CA LYS A 13 -8.36 -4.65 9.03
C LYS A 13 -8.85 -3.21 9.12
N GLN A 14 -8.18 -2.31 8.41
CA GLN A 14 -8.55 -0.90 8.30
C GLN A 14 -8.49 -0.45 6.85
N ALA A 15 -9.42 0.42 6.44
CA ALA A 15 -9.36 1.09 5.15
C ALA A 15 -8.53 2.37 5.28
N VAL A 16 -7.57 2.57 4.40
CA VAL A 16 -6.68 3.75 4.35
C VAL A 16 -6.55 4.24 2.91
N HIS A 17 -6.12 5.49 2.71
CA HIS A 17 -5.74 5.95 1.38
C HIS A 17 -4.32 5.47 1.04
N CYS A 18 -4.13 5.02 -0.19
CA CYS A 18 -2.85 4.56 -0.70
C CYS A 18 -1.87 5.74 -0.73
N PRO A 19 -0.68 5.62 -0.12
CA PRO A 19 0.33 6.69 -0.16
C PRO A 19 0.95 6.86 -1.54
N ASN A 20 0.78 5.89 -2.44
CA ASN A 20 1.23 5.97 -3.83
C ASN A 20 0.17 6.70 -4.68
N CYS A 21 -0.99 6.07 -4.95
CA CYS A 21 -1.96 6.62 -5.91
C CYS A 21 -3.13 7.40 -5.30
N GLY A 22 -3.27 7.45 -3.98
CA GLY A 22 -4.41 8.07 -3.29
C GLY A 22 -5.71 7.25 -3.31
N ALA A 23 -5.80 6.13 -4.03
CA ALA A 23 -6.98 5.27 -4.01
C ALA A 23 -7.18 4.56 -2.66
N LEU A 24 -8.35 3.97 -2.44
CA LEU A 24 -8.56 3.14 -1.24
C LEU A 24 -7.65 1.91 -1.24
N ALA A 25 -7.02 1.68 -0.10
CA ALA A 25 -6.10 0.60 0.19
C ALA A 25 -6.48 -0.05 1.53
N GLU A 26 -5.99 -1.26 1.74
CA GLU A 26 -6.27 -2.03 2.93
C GLU A 26 -5.02 -2.12 3.79
N ARG A 27 -5.17 -1.84 5.09
CA ARG A 27 -4.12 -2.04 6.09
C ARG A 27 -4.53 -3.15 7.06
N TRP A 28 -3.71 -4.17 7.13
CA TRP A 28 -3.84 -5.31 8.02
C TRP A 28 -2.80 -5.21 9.13
N HIS A 29 -3.27 -5.22 10.38
CA HIS A 29 -2.42 -5.29 11.55
C HIS A 29 -2.37 -6.75 12.02
N HIS A 30 -1.25 -7.41 11.78
CA HIS A 30 -0.89 -8.69 12.37
C HIS A 30 -0.02 -8.47 13.61
N PRO A 31 0.05 -9.45 14.53
CA PRO A 31 0.94 -9.36 15.69
C PRO A 31 2.42 -9.18 15.32
N GLU A 32 2.86 -9.79 14.21
CA GLU A 32 4.25 -9.77 13.76
C GLU A 32 4.56 -8.71 12.69
N HIS A 33 3.56 -8.25 11.93
CA HIS A 33 3.75 -7.27 10.85
C HIS A 33 2.49 -6.41 10.60
N THR A 34 2.68 -5.21 10.06
CA THR A 34 1.60 -4.38 9.52
C THR A 34 1.75 -4.33 8.01
N LYS A 35 0.75 -4.81 7.28
CA LYS A 35 0.72 -4.86 5.81
C LYS A 35 -0.25 -3.83 5.28
N THR A 36 0.19 -2.96 4.37
CA THR A 36 -0.67 -2.06 3.60
C THR A 36 -0.61 -2.47 2.13
N GLU A 37 -1.75 -2.75 1.52
CA GLU A 37 -1.84 -3.13 0.11
C GLU A 37 -2.87 -2.30 -0.66
N CYS A 38 -2.54 -1.91 -1.89
CA CYS A 38 -3.45 -1.21 -2.78
C CYS A 38 -3.71 -2.03 -4.04
N GLY A 39 -4.96 -2.40 -4.28
CA GLY A 39 -5.36 -3.13 -5.49
C GLY A 39 -5.43 -2.30 -6.77
N VAL A 40 -5.11 -1.00 -6.72
CA VAL A 40 -5.15 -0.09 -7.90
C VAL A 40 -3.78 0.09 -8.54
N CYS A 41 -2.74 0.24 -7.72
CA CYS A 41 -1.39 0.52 -8.19
C CYS A 41 -0.39 -0.46 -7.60
N ASP A 42 -0.82 -1.66 -7.19
CA ASP A 42 0.03 -2.71 -6.62
C ASP A 42 1.01 -2.24 -5.54
N TYR A 43 0.65 -1.17 -4.80
CA TYR A 43 1.46 -0.67 -3.71
C TYR A 43 1.38 -1.65 -2.55
N LEU A 44 2.53 -2.12 -2.07
CA LEU A 44 2.67 -2.99 -0.92
C LEU A 44 3.70 -2.40 0.04
N MET A 45 3.35 -2.35 1.32
CA MET A 45 4.25 -1.99 2.40
C MET A 45 4.02 -2.90 3.60
N VAL A 46 5.06 -3.62 4.02
CA VAL A 46 5.06 -4.50 5.19
C VAL A 46 6.08 -3.96 6.18
N THR A 47 5.65 -3.69 7.41
CA THR A 47 6.48 -3.12 8.47
C THR A 47 6.37 -3.91 9.76
N CYS A 48 7.39 -3.87 10.61
CA CYS A 48 7.31 -4.42 11.96
C CYS A 48 6.51 -3.45 12.85
N PRO A 49 5.41 -3.87 13.51
CA PRO A 49 4.61 -2.98 14.35
C PRO A 49 5.38 -2.49 15.59
N LYS A 50 6.41 -3.24 16.03
CA LYS A 50 7.21 -2.90 17.22
C LYS A 50 8.29 -1.86 16.94
N THR A 51 8.98 -1.97 15.80
CA THR A 51 10.13 -1.12 15.46
C THR A 51 9.84 -0.09 14.37
N GLY A 52 8.78 -0.28 13.59
CA GLY A 52 8.49 0.52 12.40
C GLY A 52 9.38 0.20 11.19
N ASN A 53 10.33 -0.75 11.33
CA ASN A 53 11.22 -1.11 10.23
C ASN A 53 10.44 -1.69 9.06
N VAL A 54 10.85 -1.32 7.85
CA VAL A 54 10.33 -1.92 6.61
C VAL A 54 10.86 -3.34 6.50
N ILE A 55 9.94 -4.29 6.37
CA ILE A 55 10.23 -5.70 6.09
C ILE A 55 10.21 -5.91 4.57
N GLU A 56 9.21 -5.36 3.89
CA GLU A 56 9.04 -5.43 2.45
C GLU A 56 8.35 -4.16 1.95
N ALA A 57 8.78 -3.65 0.80
CA ALA A 57 8.12 -2.53 0.14
C ALA A 57 8.17 -2.70 -1.37
N GLN A 58 7.00 -2.63 -2.01
CA GLN A 58 6.83 -2.57 -3.45
C GLN A 58 6.01 -1.33 -3.79
N ALA A 59 6.56 -0.47 -4.64
CA ALA A 59 5.86 0.71 -5.14
C ALA A 59 6.13 0.81 -6.63
N PRO A 60 5.21 0.35 -7.51
CA PRO A 60 5.36 0.64 -8.92
C PRO A 60 5.19 2.15 -9.12
N GLY A 61 6.07 2.72 -9.95
CA GLY A 61 6.04 4.14 -10.24
C GLY A 61 4.67 4.52 -10.82
N LEU A 62 4.08 5.60 -10.30
CA LEU A 62 2.83 6.18 -10.82
C LEU A 62 2.99 6.76 -12.24
N TYR A 63 4.19 6.69 -12.81
CA TYR A 63 4.58 7.19 -14.12
C TYR A 63 4.11 6.25 -15.24
N ALA A 64 2.80 6.08 -15.41
CA ALA A 64 2.26 5.57 -16.67
C ALA A 64 0.80 5.97 -16.95
N GLY A 65 -0.02 6.23 -15.93
CA GLY A 65 -1.47 6.45 -16.13
C GLY A 65 -1.91 7.90 -16.32
N ASN A 66 -1.25 8.86 -15.64
CA ASN A 66 -1.68 10.26 -15.56
C ASN A 66 -0.88 11.23 -16.44
N LEU A 67 -0.19 10.73 -17.47
CA LEU A 67 0.20 11.53 -18.63
C LEU A 67 -0.93 11.65 -19.68
N GLN A 68 -2.15 11.19 -19.35
CA GLN A 68 -3.32 11.51 -20.17
C GLN A 68 -3.72 12.97 -19.93
N SER A 69 -3.27 13.83 -20.85
CA SER A 69 -3.80 15.16 -21.11
C SER A 69 -3.36 16.30 -20.17
N VAL A 70 -2.05 16.55 -20.05
CA VAL A 70 -1.62 17.93 -20.30
C VAL A 70 -1.85 18.17 -21.80
N LYS A 71 -3.06 18.60 -22.16
CA LYS A 71 -3.29 19.18 -23.50
C LYS A 71 -2.21 20.24 -23.64
N SER A 72 -1.33 20.05 -24.60
CA SER A 72 -0.33 21.02 -25.02
C SER A 72 -1.03 22.35 -25.25
N VAL A 73 -1.08 23.23 -24.24
CA VAL A 73 -1.38 24.64 -24.45
C VAL A 73 -0.06 25.25 -24.91
N VAL A 74 0.32 24.92 -26.15
CA VAL A 74 1.27 25.73 -26.89
C VAL A 74 0.45 26.92 -27.37
N PHE A 75 0.57 28.03 -26.64
CA PHE A 75 0.05 29.33 -27.03
C PHE A 75 0.79 29.75 -28.32
N GLY A 76 0.20 29.44 -29.47
CA GLY A 76 0.60 30.01 -30.75
C GLY A 76 0.09 31.44 -30.82
N ILE A 77 0.90 32.37 -30.34
CA ILE A 77 0.83 33.80 -30.71
C ILE A 77 0.97 33.90 -32.24
N GLN A 78 -0.01 34.54 -32.87
CA GLN A 78 -0.01 34.94 -34.27
C GLN A 78 -0.10 36.48 -34.33
#